data_AF-A0A8C9VHR1-F1
#
_entry.id   AF-A0A8C9VHR1-F1
#
_cell.length_a   1.000
_cell.length_b   1.000
_cell.length_c   1.000
_cell.angle_alpha   90.00
_cell.angle_beta   90.00
_cell.angle_gamma   90.00
#
_symmetry.space_group_name_H-M   'P 1'
#
loop_
_entity.id
_entity.type
_entity.pdbx_description
1 polymer ?
#
loop_
_entity_poly.entity_id
_entity_poly.type
_entity_poly.pdbx_seq_one_letter_code
_entity_poly.pdbx_strand_id
1 'polypeptide(L)'
;RQPVGVGLFPSGPSFAGAVEVLLGGIASPCLRVAIQAASTATALLRLNHQSNPVQYKELKKLVWAVIDKCTELPLPTTAYRRAAQTQKRAESRSQSSKAEAFLLQALICFQGACRLAEECTGHPELVENAYTAPDQKSQDDTLESFCLHLLQCCDTVCIPTITRHCERAPSASILQFFFSILSSQFSLLPSLMPHFSTKLASSGFFGMALEHKASFCAGNRNLTLNGACSDFLQKLSACLLSQLDAAETAPQKDHEESEELIRQCLPSLCIHPSQWPSLLREVLGPRDSGSAVTRLRTTQYCMLILLHLALRHGDRLLPDATVFSGTVFVLRSVQEQGDDPPPLCVRRAALYLLSVTQDQSPTLDRVTLLLLPPPHPVLLITP
;
A
#
# COMPACT_ATOMS: atom_id res chain seq x y z
N ARG A 1 -17.25 11.70 -29.25
CA ARG A 1 -17.08 12.62 -28.10
C ARG A 1 -18.45 12.80 -27.49
N GLN A 2 -18.63 12.43 -26.23
CA GLN A 2 -19.92 12.56 -25.53
C GLN A 2 -20.07 14.01 -25.04
N PRO A 3 -21.25 14.65 -25.20
CA PRO A 3 -21.51 15.98 -24.66
C PRO A 3 -21.43 15.97 -23.13
N VAL A 4 -20.90 17.04 -22.55
CA VAL A 4 -20.87 17.23 -21.09
C VAL A 4 -22.33 17.31 -20.60
N GLY A 5 -22.70 16.46 -19.64
CA GLY A 5 -24.02 16.46 -19.02
C GLY A 5 -25.06 15.50 -19.61
N VAL A 6 -24.78 14.79 -20.70
CA VAL A 6 -25.64 13.71 -21.21
C VAL A 6 -25.08 12.37 -20.75
N GLY A 7 -25.79 11.64 -19.88
CA GLY A 7 -25.38 10.31 -19.42
C GLY A 7 -25.35 9.30 -20.58
N LEU A 8 -24.39 8.38 -20.56
CA LEU A 8 -24.22 7.40 -21.66
C LEU A 8 -25.38 6.40 -21.69
N PHE A 9 -25.88 6.04 -20.51
CA PHE A 9 -26.99 5.11 -20.37
C PHE A 9 -28.21 5.82 -19.78
N PRO A 10 -29.33 5.88 -20.52
CA PRO A 10 -30.55 6.53 -20.06
C PRO A 10 -31.31 5.72 -19.00
N SER A 11 -30.98 4.43 -18.81
CA SER A 11 -31.67 3.55 -17.86
C SER A 11 -30.78 2.41 -17.33
N GLY A 12 -31.12 1.88 -16.14
CA GLY A 12 -30.45 0.72 -15.55
C GLY A 12 -30.40 -0.52 -16.47
N PRO A 13 -31.51 -0.93 -17.12
CA PRO A 13 -31.50 -2.08 -18.04
C PRO A 13 -30.55 -1.92 -19.23
N SER A 14 -30.44 -0.71 -19.78
CA SER A 14 -29.49 -0.44 -20.87
C SER A 14 -28.03 -0.54 -20.40
N PHE A 15 -27.75 -0.14 -19.16
CA PHE A 15 -26.44 -0.31 -18.54
C PHE A 15 -26.13 -1.79 -18.29
N ALA A 16 -27.09 -2.54 -17.74
CA ALA A 16 -26.95 -3.98 -17.50
C ALA A 16 -26.65 -4.76 -18.79
N GLY A 17 -27.37 -4.47 -19.88
CA GLY A 17 -27.10 -5.09 -21.19
C GLY A 17 -25.69 -4.79 -21.72
N ALA A 18 -25.16 -3.58 -21.48
CA ALA A 18 -23.77 -3.27 -21.83
C ALA A 18 -22.76 -4.02 -20.96
N VAL A 19 -23.04 -4.17 -19.67
CA VAL A 19 -22.22 -4.98 -18.75
C VAL A 19 -22.20 -6.44 -19.19
N GLU A 20 -23.33 -7.03 -19.56
CA GLU A 20 -23.40 -8.42 -20.04
C GLU A 20 -22.52 -8.66 -21.27
N VAL A 21 -22.53 -7.74 -22.24
CA VAL A 21 -21.64 -7.83 -23.42
C VAL A 21 -20.17 -7.77 -23.01
N LEU A 22 -19.82 -6.89 -22.05
CA LEU A 22 -18.45 -6.80 -21.55
C LEU A 22 -18.02 -8.05 -20.78
N LEU A 23 -18.91 -8.65 -19.98
CA LEU A 23 -18.65 -9.91 -19.28
C LEU A 23 -18.30 -11.02 -20.29
N GLY A 24 -19.06 -11.13 -21.39
CA GLY A 24 -18.73 -12.06 -22.49
C GLY A 24 -17.38 -11.76 -23.14
N GLY A 25 -17.06 -10.48 -23.35
CA GLY A 25 -15.77 -10.04 -23.88
C GLY A 25 -14.59 -10.35 -22.95
N ILE A 26 -14.76 -10.14 -21.65
CA ILE A 26 -13.78 -10.46 -20.61
C ILE A 26 -13.57 -11.98 -20.58
N ALA A 27 -14.63 -12.78 -20.59
CA ALA A 27 -14.53 -14.24 -20.59
C ALA A 27 -13.85 -14.83 -21.84
N SER A 28 -13.66 -14.05 -22.91
CA SER A 28 -13.01 -14.51 -24.14
C SER A 28 -11.63 -15.15 -23.89
N PRO A 29 -11.30 -16.29 -24.52
CA PRO A 29 -9.95 -16.85 -24.48
C PRO A 29 -8.95 -16.01 -25.28
N CYS A 30 -9.43 -15.12 -26.16
CA CYS A 30 -8.57 -14.20 -26.89
C CYS A 30 -8.22 -13.00 -26.00
N LEU A 31 -6.98 -12.96 -25.49
CA LEU A 31 -6.51 -11.86 -24.63
C LEU A 31 -6.68 -10.48 -25.27
N ARG A 32 -6.63 -10.34 -26.60
CA ARG A 32 -6.88 -9.04 -27.26
C ARG A 32 -8.32 -8.57 -27.06
N VAL A 33 -9.29 -9.49 -27.16
CA VAL A 33 -10.71 -9.21 -26.91
C VAL A 33 -10.92 -8.90 -25.44
N ALA A 34 -10.33 -9.69 -24.55
CA ALA A 34 -10.43 -9.47 -23.11
C ALA A 34 -9.82 -8.12 -22.68
N ILE A 35 -8.64 -7.75 -23.21
CA ILE A 35 -8.00 -6.44 -22.97
C ILE A 35 -8.93 -5.31 -23.43
N GLN A 36 -9.50 -5.42 -24.63
CA GLN A 36 -10.41 -4.39 -25.14
C GLN A 36 -11.68 -4.29 -24.29
N ALA A 37 -12.24 -5.43 -23.86
CA ALA A 37 -13.40 -5.46 -22.98
C ALA A 37 -13.09 -4.82 -21.61
N ALA A 38 -11.93 -5.13 -21.00
CA ALA A 38 -11.48 -4.51 -19.75
C ALA A 38 -11.20 -3.00 -19.90
N SER A 39 -10.68 -2.58 -21.06
CA SER A 39 -10.49 -1.16 -21.39
C SER A 39 -11.82 -0.43 -21.52
N THR A 40 -12.81 -1.04 -22.19
CA THR A 40 -14.16 -0.49 -22.28
C THR A 40 -14.85 -0.49 -20.92
N ALA A 41 -14.67 -1.53 -20.10
CA ALA A 41 -15.14 -1.57 -18.71
C ALA A 41 -14.58 -0.42 -17.87
N THR A 42 -13.28 -0.14 -18.01
CA THR A 42 -12.63 1.03 -17.38
C THR A 42 -13.30 2.33 -17.81
N ALA A 43 -13.61 2.48 -19.10
CA ALA A 43 -14.31 3.66 -19.59
C ALA A 43 -15.73 3.74 -19.01
N LEU A 44 -16.44 2.62 -18.86
CA LEU A 44 -17.76 2.60 -18.24
C LEU A 44 -17.74 3.02 -16.77
N LEU A 45 -16.65 2.79 -16.04
CA LEU A 45 -16.51 3.17 -14.62
C LEU A 45 -16.36 4.68 -14.37
N ARG A 46 -16.57 5.54 -15.38
CA ARG A 46 -16.62 7.00 -15.17
C ARG A 46 -18.00 7.40 -14.67
N LEU A 47 -18.08 8.37 -13.78
CA LEU A 47 -19.35 8.88 -13.24
C LEU A 47 -20.35 9.27 -14.35
N ASN A 48 -19.87 10.00 -15.37
CA ASN A 48 -20.69 10.49 -16.48
C ASN A 48 -21.21 9.37 -17.42
N HIS A 49 -20.71 8.14 -17.25
CA HIS A 49 -21.14 6.98 -18.01
C HIS A 49 -22.01 6.03 -17.17
N GLN A 50 -22.33 6.37 -15.91
CA GLN A 50 -23.28 5.58 -15.13
C GLN A 50 -24.71 5.84 -15.58
N SER A 51 -25.59 4.87 -15.34
CA SER A 51 -27.02 5.13 -15.27
C SER A 51 -27.35 5.92 -14.01
N ASN A 52 -28.54 6.55 -14.00
CA ASN A 52 -29.09 7.14 -12.81
C ASN A 52 -30.37 6.37 -12.40
N PRO A 53 -30.37 5.66 -11.25
CA PRO A 53 -29.28 5.49 -10.29
C PRO A 53 -28.21 4.52 -10.78
N VAL A 54 -27.07 4.50 -10.09
CA VAL A 54 -25.93 3.62 -10.38
C VAL A 54 -26.33 2.17 -10.13
N GLN A 55 -25.96 1.26 -11.05
CA GLN A 55 -26.24 -0.19 -10.91
C GLN A 55 -25.04 -0.88 -10.23
N TYR A 56 -24.90 -0.74 -8.92
CA TYR A 56 -23.75 -1.29 -8.17
C TYR A 56 -23.61 -2.80 -8.32
N LYS A 57 -24.73 -3.55 -8.38
CA LYS A 57 -24.74 -4.99 -8.61
C LYS A 57 -24.06 -5.38 -9.91
N GLU A 58 -24.30 -4.63 -10.98
CA GLU A 58 -23.68 -4.88 -12.28
C GLU A 58 -22.20 -4.46 -12.28
N LEU A 59 -21.86 -3.37 -11.58
CA LEU A 59 -20.48 -2.97 -11.36
C LEU A 59 -19.67 -4.02 -10.59
N LYS A 60 -20.23 -4.63 -9.54
CA LYS A 60 -19.60 -5.73 -8.80
C LYS A 60 -19.24 -6.89 -9.72
N LYS A 61 -20.21 -7.37 -10.52
CA LYS A 61 -19.98 -8.45 -11.49
C LYS A 61 -18.86 -8.09 -12.46
N LEU A 62 -18.87 -6.86 -12.98
CA LEU A 62 -17.88 -6.39 -13.93
C LEU A 62 -16.47 -6.36 -13.34
N VAL A 63 -16.30 -5.76 -12.15
CA VAL A 63 -15.01 -5.66 -11.47
C VAL A 63 -14.48 -7.04 -11.10
N TRP A 64 -15.35 -7.90 -10.54
CA TRP A 64 -15.00 -9.29 -10.23
C TRP A 64 -14.50 -10.03 -11.47
N ALA A 65 -15.25 -10.00 -12.57
CA ALA A 65 -14.88 -10.72 -13.79
C ALA A 65 -13.52 -10.26 -14.36
N VAL A 66 -13.22 -8.96 -14.27
CA VAL A 66 -11.94 -8.42 -14.72
C VAL A 66 -10.78 -8.91 -13.84
N ILE A 67 -10.91 -8.82 -12.51
CA ILE A 67 -9.81 -9.17 -11.60
C ILE A 67 -9.63 -10.68 -11.46
N ASP A 68 -10.72 -11.44 -11.48
CA ASP A 68 -10.71 -12.91 -11.38
C ASP A 68 -10.00 -13.54 -12.59
N LYS A 69 -10.19 -12.99 -13.79
CA LYS A 69 -9.47 -13.43 -14.99
C LYS A 69 -7.95 -13.31 -14.87
N CYS A 70 -7.44 -12.42 -14.00
CA CYS A 70 -6.00 -12.32 -13.76
C CYS A 70 -5.41 -13.60 -13.12
N THR A 71 -6.23 -14.38 -12.42
CA THR A 71 -5.81 -15.65 -11.80
C THR A 71 -5.52 -16.75 -12.83
N GLU A 72 -6.13 -16.65 -14.01
CA GLU A 72 -5.98 -17.59 -15.12
C GLU A 72 -4.77 -17.28 -16.01
N LEU A 73 -4.13 -16.11 -15.82
CA LEU A 73 -3.05 -15.67 -16.68
C LEU A 73 -1.79 -16.55 -16.53
N PRO A 74 -1.09 -16.83 -17.64
CA PRO A 74 0.18 -17.53 -17.57
C PRO A 74 1.19 -16.68 -16.80
N LEU A 75 1.85 -17.29 -15.82
CA LEU A 75 2.87 -16.60 -15.05
C LEU A 75 4.10 -16.28 -15.91
N PRO A 76 4.79 -15.14 -15.63
CA PRO A 76 6.04 -14.82 -16.29
C PRO A 76 7.03 -15.99 -16.18
N THR A 77 7.57 -16.44 -17.30
CA THR A 77 8.57 -17.51 -17.32
C THR A 77 9.94 -16.90 -17.07
N THR A 78 10.59 -17.24 -15.95
CA THR A 78 11.97 -16.80 -15.69
C THR A 78 12.90 -17.42 -16.73
N ALA A 79 13.77 -16.60 -17.32
CA ALA A 79 14.65 -16.98 -18.44
C ALA A 79 15.76 -18.00 -18.08
N TYR A 80 15.69 -18.66 -16.91
CA TYR A 80 16.75 -19.53 -16.39
C TYR A 80 16.69 -20.99 -16.86
N ARG A 81 15.68 -21.41 -17.64
CA ARG A 81 15.73 -22.72 -18.33
C ARG A 81 16.33 -22.58 -19.74
N ARG A 82 17.61 -22.93 -19.84
CA ARG A 82 18.33 -23.08 -21.13
C ARG A 82 17.78 -24.27 -21.92
N ALA A 83 17.83 -24.07 -23.25
CA ALA A 83 17.87 -25.07 -24.31
C ALA A 83 16.61 -25.94 -24.55
N ALA A 84 15.63 -25.39 -25.27
CA ALA A 84 14.97 -26.04 -26.41
C ALA A 84 13.96 -25.07 -27.08
N GLN A 85 13.94 -25.05 -28.41
CA GLN A 85 12.92 -24.45 -29.29
C GLN A 85 12.90 -22.92 -29.46
N THR A 86 13.49 -22.49 -30.57
CA THR A 86 13.52 -21.10 -31.09
C THR A 86 12.17 -20.57 -31.57
N GLN A 87 11.21 -21.43 -31.94
CA GLN A 87 9.89 -21.00 -32.44
C GLN A 87 8.83 -20.85 -31.34
N LYS A 88 8.83 -21.76 -30.35
CA LYS A 88 7.96 -21.70 -29.16
C LYS A 88 8.25 -20.49 -28.26
N ARG A 89 9.47 -19.93 -28.37
CA ARG A 89 9.96 -18.77 -27.61
C ARG A 89 9.38 -17.43 -28.07
N ALA A 90 9.04 -17.29 -29.35
CA ALA A 90 8.42 -16.07 -29.88
C ALA A 90 6.94 -16.00 -29.50
N GLU A 91 6.22 -17.12 -29.63
CA GLU A 91 4.83 -17.26 -29.19
C GLU A 91 4.71 -17.09 -27.68
N SER A 92 5.58 -17.73 -26.88
CA SER A 92 5.56 -17.59 -25.42
C SER A 92 5.84 -16.17 -24.94
N ARG A 93 6.77 -15.44 -25.59
CA ARG A 93 7.01 -14.02 -25.32
C ARG A 93 5.81 -13.15 -25.69
N SER A 94 5.17 -13.43 -26.83
CA SER A 94 3.98 -12.69 -27.26
C SER A 94 2.79 -12.90 -26.32
N GLN A 95 2.65 -14.11 -25.75
CA GLN A 95 1.59 -14.42 -24.78
C GLN A 95 1.90 -13.82 -23.40
N SER A 96 3.16 -13.88 -22.94
CA SER A 96 3.58 -13.23 -21.69
C SER A 96 3.35 -11.72 -21.72
N SER A 97 3.66 -11.07 -22.85
CA SER A 97 3.43 -9.63 -23.01
C SER A 97 1.94 -9.28 -23.03
N LYS A 98 1.08 -10.11 -23.65
CA LYS A 98 -0.37 -9.91 -23.63
C LYS A 98 -0.96 -10.15 -22.23
N ALA A 99 -0.44 -11.13 -21.50
CA ALA A 99 -0.87 -11.40 -20.12
C ALA A 99 -0.53 -10.21 -19.20
N GLU A 100 0.69 -9.66 -19.31
CA GLU A 100 1.09 -8.45 -18.59
C GLU A 100 0.21 -7.25 -18.99
N ALA A 101 -0.08 -7.08 -20.28
CA ALA A 101 -0.97 -6.02 -20.75
C ALA A 101 -2.40 -6.15 -20.21
N PHE A 102 -2.95 -7.37 -20.13
CA PHE A 102 -4.25 -7.60 -19.50
C PHE A 102 -4.20 -7.31 -18.01
N LEU A 103 -3.17 -7.78 -17.29
CA LEU A 103 -3.00 -7.53 -15.86
C LEU A 103 -2.96 -6.04 -15.55
N LEU A 104 -2.19 -5.28 -16.32
CA LEU A 104 -2.14 -3.82 -16.22
C LEU A 104 -3.53 -3.20 -16.48
N GLN A 105 -4.21 -3.63 -17.53
CA GLN A 105 -5.54 -3.11 -17.86
C GLN A 105 -6.59 -3.46 -16.79
N ALA A 106 -6.48 -4.62 -16.15
CA ALA A 106 -7.33 -5.04 -15.06
C ALA A 106 -7.14 -4.17 -13.81
N LEU A 107 -5.89 -3.84 -13.46
CA LEU A 107 -5.60 -2.92 -12.36
C LEU A 107 -6.07 -1.49 -12.66
N ILE A 108 -5.93 -1.03 -13.90
CA ILE A 108 -6.48 0.27 -14.33
C ILE A 108 -8.01 0.27 -14.15
N CYS A 109 -8.68 -0.82 -14.53
CA CYS A 109 -10.12 -0.99 -14.36
C CYS A 109 -10.51 -0.97 -12.88
N PHE A 110 -9.80 -1.72 -12.03
CA PHE A 110 -10.05 -1.75 -10.59
C PHE A 110 -9.86 -0.35 -9.98
N GLN A 111 -8.76 0.33 -10.28
CA GLN A 111 -8.56 1.70 -9.79
C GLN A 111 -9.66 2.66 -10.29
N GLY A 112 -10.18 2.46 -11.50
CA GLY A 112 -11.36 3.17 -12.00
C GLY A 112 -12.60 2.93 -11.12
N ALA A 113 -12.80 1.69 -10.66
CA ALA A 113 -13.90 1.36 -9.75
C ALA A 113 -13.75 1.99 -8.37
N CYS A 114 -12.53 2.02 -7.82
CA CYS A 114 -12.26 2.75 -6.57
C CYS A 114 -12.57 4.23 -6.71
N ARG A 115 -12.13 4.87 -7.80
CA ARG A 115 -12.40 6.28 -8.08
C ARG A 115 -13.88 6.58 -8.26
N LEU A 116 -14.60 5.71 -8.96
CA LEU A 116 -16.05 5.84 -9.09
C LEU A 116 -16.75 5.80 -7.72
N ALA A 117 -16.33 4.87 -6.85
CA ALA A 117 -16.89 4.77 -5.51
C ALA A 117 -16.62 6.04 -4.69
N GLU A 118 -15.40 6.58 -4.74
CA GLU A 118 -15.05 7.88 -4.13
C GLU A 118 -15.93 9.01 -4.68
N GLU A 119 -16.07 9.12 -6.00
CA GLU A 119 -16.92 10.14 -6.65
C GLU A 119 -18.40 10.01 -6.25
N CYS A 120 -18.92 8.79 -6.11
CA CYS A 120 -20.31 8.57 -5.68
C CYS A 120 -20.60 9.05 -4.25
N THR A 121 -19.59 9.14 -3.36
CA THR A 121 -19.81 9.64 -1.99
C THR A 121 -20.28 11.10 -1.96
N GLY A 122 -19.92 11.89 -2.97
CA GLY A 122 -20.34 13.29 -3.12
C GLY A 122 -21.70 13.50 -3.78
N HIS A 123 -22.36 12.43 -4.24
CA HIS A 123 -23.55 12.48 -5.08
C HIS A 123 -24.69 11.60 -4.53
N PRO A 124 -25.41 12.04 -3.47
CA PRO A 124 -26.48 11.26 -2.86
C PRO A 124 -27.64 10.96 -3.82
N GLU A 125 -27.84 11.80 -4.85
CA GLU A 125 -28.83 11.57 -5.92
C GLU A 125 -28.56 10.34 -6.80
N LEU A 126 -27.32 9.82 -6.79
CA LEU A 126 -26.93 8.62 -7.56
C LEU A 126 -27.11 7.32 -6.75
N VAL A 127 -27.35 7.44 -5.45
CA VAL A 127 -27.47 6.33 -4.49
C VAL A 127 -28.91 5.86 -4.36
N GLU A 128 -29.90 6.74 -4.52
CA GLU A 128 -31.31 6.41 -4.33
C GLU A 128 -32.19 6.86 -5.50
N ASN A 129 -32.90 5.91 -6.09
CA ASN A 129 -34.09 6.19 -6.88
C ASN A 129 -35.11 6.88 -5.96
N ALA A 130 -35.45 8.15 -6.22
CA ALA A 130 -36.39 8.96 -5.44
C ALA A 130 -37.81 8.36 -5.28
N TYR A 131 -38.10 7.25 -5.96
CA TYR A 131 -39.39 6.57 -6.00
C TYR A 131 -39.33 5.12 -5.47
N THR A 132 -38.22 4.68 -4.86
CA THR A 132 -38.11 3.31 -4.31
C THR A 132 -38.75 3.24 -2.92
N ALA A 133 -39.74 2.36 -2.75
CA ALA A 133 -40.33 2.09 -1.45
C ALA A 133 -39.27 1.55 -0.47
N PRO A 134 -39.30 1.91 0.84
CA PRO A 134 -38.32 1.46 1.84
C PRO A 134 -38.12 -0.05 1.90
N ASP A 135 -39.18 -0.79 1.60
CA ASP A 135 -39.35 -2.24 1.66
C ASP A 135 -38.85 -2.96 0.39
N GLN A 136 -38.42 -2.23 -0.63
CA GLN A 136 -37.80 -2.78 -1.86
C GLN A 136 -36.31 -2.46 -2.00
N LYS A 137 -35.67 -1.80 -1.02
CA LYS A 137 -34.23 -1.52 -1.05
C LYS A 137 -33.44 -2.83 -0.99
N SER A 138 -32.90 -3.28 -2.12
CA SER A 138 -31.96 -4.40 -2.14
C SER A 138 -30.70 -3.98 -1.40
N GLN A 139 -30.44 -4.60 -0.24
CA GLN A 139 -29.23 -4.35 0.57
C GLN A 139 -27.93 -4.51 -0.24
N ASP A 140 -27.97 -5.34 -1.30
CA ASP A 140 -26.84 -5.65 -2.18
C ASP A 140 -26.54 -4.61 -3.28
N ASP A 141 -27.38 -3.58 -3.47
CA ASP A 141 -27.21 -2.58 -4.54
C ASP A 141 -26.95 -1.18 -3.98
N THR A 142 -26.08 -1.11 -2.98
CA THR A 142 -25.68 0.13 -2.29
C THR A 142 -24.20 0.46 -2.53
N LEU A 143 -23.83 1.74 -2.41
CA LEU A 143 -22.43 2.18 -2.48
C LEU A 143 -21.56 1.48 -1.41
N GLU A 144 -22.06 1.35 -0.18
CA GLU A 144 -21.34 0.65 0.90
C GLU A 144 -21.06 -0.80 0.52
N SER A 145 -22.07 -1.52 0.03
CA SER A 145 -21.90 -2.91 -0.41
C SER A 145 -20.93 -3.02 -1.61
N PHE A 146 -20.82 -2.00 -2.46
CA PHE A 146 -19.84 -1.93 -3.54
C PHE A 146 -18.42 -1.72 -3.00
N CYS A 147 -18.23 -0.77 -2.08
CA CYS A 147 -16.94 -0.57 -1.40
C CYS A 147 -16.47 -1.86 -0.70
N LEU A 148 -17.37 -2.56 0.02
CA LEU A 148 -17.07 -3.85 0.65
C LEU A 148 -16.62 -4.90 -0.37
N HIS A 149 -17.30 -4.96 -1.52
CA HIS A 149 -16.92 -5.85 -2.61
C HIS A 149 -15.55 -5.49 -3.21
N LEU A 150 -15.20 -4.20 -3.33
CA LEU A 150 -13.86 -3.78 -3.77
C LEU A 150 -12.79 -4.23 -2.78
N LEU A 151 -12.99 -4.06 -1.48
CA LEU A 151 -12.05 -4.55 -0.47
C LEU A 151 -11.91 -6.08 -0.53
N GLN A 152 -13.02 -6.81 -0.70
CA GLN A 152 -13.00 -8.26 -0.87
C GLN A 152 -12.21 -8.69 -2.10
N CYS A 153 -12.43 -8.05 -3.26
CA CYS A 153 -11.65 -8.29 -4.48
C CYS A 153 -10.15 -7.99 -4.27
N CYS A 154 -9.85 -6.93 -3.52
CA CYS A 154 -8.49 -6.54 -3.19
C CYS A 154 -7.79 -7.63 -2.38
N ASP A 155 -8.45 -8.08 -1.30
CA ASP A 155 -7.92 -9.01 -0.33
C ASP A 155 -7.79 -10.45 -0.85
N THR A 156 -8.82 -10.92 -1.57
CA THR A 156 -8.93 -12.34 -1.97
C THR A 156 -8.30 -12.64 -3.32
N VAL A 157 -8.23 -11.67 -4.23
CA VAL A 157 -7.77 -11.89 -5.61
C VAL A 157 -6.59 -10.99 -5.98
N CYS A 158 -6.72 -9.67 -5.82
CA CYS A 158 -5.71 -8.71 -6.28
C CYS A 158 -4.37 -8.92 -5.57
N ILE A 159 -4.35 -8.92 -4.23
CA ILE A 159 -3.13 -9.12 -3.44
C ILE A 159 -2.44 -10.44 -3.80
N PRO A 160 -3.09 -11.62 -3.73
CA PRO A 160 -2.43 -12.89 -4.08
C PRO A 160 -1.92 -12.95 -5.52
N THR A 161 -2.63 -12.33 -6.46
CA THR A 161 -2.26 -12.36 -7.88
C THR A 161 -1.06 -11.47 -8.17
N ILE A 162 -1.06 -10.24 -7.65
CA ILE A 162 0.02 -9.28 -7.90
C ILE A 162 1.29 -9.66 -7.15
N THR A 163 1.18 -10.09 -5.90
CA THR A 163 2.35 -10.55 -5.13
C THR A 163 3.06 -11.71 -5.84
N ARG A 164 2.32 -12.74 -6.28
CA ARG A 164 2.83 -13.86 -7.07
C ARG A 164 3.46 -13.41 -8.41
N HIS A 165 2.90 -12.39 -9.05
CA HIS A 165 3.47 -11.84 -10.30
C HIS A 165 4.78 -11.10 -10.04
N CYS A 166 4.82 -10.24 -9.02
CA CYS A 166 5.98 -9.42 -8.64
C CYS A 166 7.15 -10.25 -8.12
N GLU A 167 6.91 -11.42 -7.52
CA GLU A 167 7.96 -12.38 -7.17
C GLU A 167 8.80 -12.82 -8.39
N ARG A 168 8.22 -12.80 -9.60
CA ARG A 168 8.89 -13.30 -10.82
C ARG A 168 9.34 -12.19 -11.76
N ALA A 169 8.48 -11.20 -11.96
CA ALA A 169 8.71 -10.11 -12.91
C ALA A 169 8.04 -8.82 -12.40
N PRO A 170 8.67 -8.09 -11.47
CA PRO A 170 8.11 -6.84 -10.98
C PRO A 170 8.10 -5.78 -12.09
N SER A 171 7.01 -5.04 -12.19
CA SER A 171 6.78 -4.01 -13.21
C SER A 171 6.35 -2.71 -12.55
N ALA A 172 7.03 -1.60 -12.86
CA ALA A 172 6.79 -0.31 -12.22
C ALA A 172 5.33 0.17 -12.42
N SER A 173 4.77 -0.05 -13.61
CA SER A 173 3.40 0.33 -13.93
C SER A 173 2.38 -0.51 -13.15
N ILE A 174 2.59 -1.82 -13.06
CA ILE A 174 1.72 -2.73 -12.27
C ILE A 174 1.75 -2.33 -10.80
N LEU A 175 2.95 -2.16 -10.23
CA LEU A 175 3.14 -1.76 -8.84
C LEU A 175 2.50 -0.40 -8.53
N GLN A 176 2.56 0.55 -9.47
CA GLN A 176 1.96 1.87 -9.29
C GLN A 176 0.44 1.76 -9.07
N PHE A 177 -0.26 1.02 -9.93
CA PHE A 177 -1.70 0.83 -9.78
C PHE A 177 -2.03 -0.02 -8.57
N PHE A 178 -1.23 -1.05 -8.28
CA PHE A 178 -1.41 -1.91 -7.11
C PHE A 178 -1.38 -1.11 -5.81
N PHE A 179 -0.32 -0.34 -5.56
CA PHE A 179 -0.23 0.48 -4.34
C PHE A 179 -1.31 1.56 -4.29
N SER A 180 -1.70 2.13 -5.44
CA SER A 180 -2.79 3.09 -5.50
C SER A 180 -4.15 2.46 -5.13
N ILE A 181 -4.41 1.22 -5.56
CA ILE A 181 -5.64 0.48 -5.20
C ILE A 181 -5.69 0.20 -3.69
N LEU A 182 -4.57 -0.24 -3.11
CA LEU A 182 -4.44 -0.46 -1.67
C LEU A 182 -4.70 0.85 -0.91
N SER A 183 -4.08 1.94 -1.34
CA SER A 183 -4.28 3.28 -0.80
C SER A 183 -5.72 3.77 -0.86
N SER A 184 -6.48 3.46 -1.92
CA SER A 184 -7.89 3.84 -2.03
C SER A 184 -8.76 3.10 -1.02
N GLN A 185 -8.40 1.88 -0.58
CA GLN A 185 -9.20 1.16 0.42
C GLN A 185 -9.30 1.94 1.74
N PHE A 186 -8.24 2.69 2.08
CA PHE A 186 -8.22 3.51 3.29
C PHE A 186 -9.25 4.64 3.28
N SER A 187 -9.51 5.21 2.11
CA SER A 187 -10.53 6.25 1.94
C SER A 187 -11.93 5.66 1.85
N LEU A 188 -12.07 4.50 1.20
CA LEU A 188 -13.37 3.89 0.91
C LEU A 188 -14.02 3.23 2.15
N LEU A 189 -13.22 2.58 3.00
CA LEU A 189 -13.71 1.79 4.14
C LEU A 189 -12.87 2.01 5.41
N PRO A 190 -12.80 3.24 5.94
CA PRO A 190 -11.93 3.58 7.07
C PRO A 190 -12.18 2.70 8.30
N SER A 191 -13.42 2.26 8.54
CA SER A 191 -13.80 1.39 9.67
C SER A 191 -13.16 0.00 9.64
N LEU A 192 -12.84 -0.52 8.45
CA LEU A 192 -12.24 -1.86 8.28
C LEU A 192 -10.71 -1.81 8.18
N MET A 193 -10.13 -0.62 8.01
CA MET A 193 -8.69 -0.45 7.83
C MET A 193 -7.82 -0.90 9.00
N PRO A 194 -8.24 -0.83 10.28
CA PRO A 194 -7.42 -1.33 11.37
C PRO A 194 -7.03 -2.81 11.19
N HIS A 195 -8.04 -3.64 10.88
CA HIS A 195 -7.86 -5.07 10.64
C HIS A 195 -7.08 -5.34 9.36
N PHE A 196 -7.42 -4.62 8.28
CA PHE A 196 -6.74 -4.77 7.00
C PHE A 196 -5.26 -4.37 7.08
N SER A 197 -4.94 -3.28 7.77
CA SER A 197 -3.57 -2.78 7.98
C SER A 197 -2.72 -3.78 8.76
N THR A 198 -3.26 -4.37 9.83
CA THR A 198 -2.58 -5.43 10.59
C THR A 198 -2.29 -6.65 9.71
N LYS A 199 -3.23 -7.05 8.85
CA LYS A 199 -3.03 -8.14 7.89
C LYS A 199 -1.95 -7.81 6.86
N LEU A 200 -1.98 -6.61 6.28
CA LEU A 200 -0.97 -6.18 5.30
C LEU A 200 0.42 -6.14 5.94
N ALA A 201 0.55 -5.52 7.12
CA ALA A 201 1.82 -5.44 7.82
C ALA A 201 2.35 -6.83 8.18
N SER A 202 1.54 -7.71 8.75
CA SER A 202 1.96 -9.09 9.05
C SER A 202 2.26 -9.95 7.81
N SER A 203 1.82 -9.51 6.63
CA SER A 203 2.13 -10.15 5.34
C SER A 203 3.37 -9.57 4.64
N GLY A 204 4.12 -8.66 5.27
CA GLY A 204 5.38 -8.15 4.72
C GLY A 204 5.25 -6.91 3.81
N PHE A 205 4.14 -6.15 3.92
CA PHE A 205 3.89 -5.04 2.99
C PHE A 205 4.74 -3.79 3.23
N PHE A 206 5.34 -3.60 4.41
CA PHE A 206 6.37 -2.55 4.58
C PHE A 206 7.59 -2.91 3.74
N GLY A 207 8.07 -4.16 3.88
CA GLY A 207 9.23 -4.66 3.13
C GLY A 207 8.99 -4.56 1.63
N MET A 208 7.88 -5.11 1.14
CA MET A 208 7.53 -5.10 -0.28
C MET A 208 7.50 -3.68 -0.87
N ALA A 209 6.85 -2.73 -0.19
CA ALA A 209 6.76 -1.35 -0.69
C ALA A 209 8.14 -0.66 -0.70
N LEU A 210 8.94 -0.83 0.35
CA LEU A 210 10.26 -0.22 0.47
C LEU A 210 11.27 -0.82 -0.53
N GLU A 211 11.28 -2.14 -0.71
CA GLU A 211 12.16 -2.83 -1.66
C GLU A 211 11.85 -2.43 -3.11
N HIS A 212 10.58 -2.38 -3.49
CA HIS A 212 10.18 -1.94 -4.82
C HIS A 212 10.43 -0.47 -5.06
N LYS A 213 10.19 0.38 -4.05
CA LYS A 213 10.54 1.80 -4.12
C LYS A 213 12.04 1.99 -4.32
N ALA A 214 12.89 1.27 -3.59
CA ALA A 214 14.33 1.31 -3.79
C ALA A 214 14.74 0.83 -5.19
N SER A 215 14.12 -0.24 -5.69
CA SER A 215 14.45 -0.85 -6.98
C SER A 215 14.06 0.02 -8.18
N PHE A 216 12.89 0.67 -8.12
CA PHE A 216 12.32 1.38 -9.27
C PHE A 216 12.37 2.90 -9.17
N CYS A 217 12.49 3.48 -7.98
CA CYS A 217 12.35 4.91 -7.76
C CYS A 217 13.67 5.63 -7.41
N ALA A 218 14.77 4.89 -7.20
CA ALA A 218 16.08 5.48 -6.96
C ALA A 218 16.48 6.44 -8.09
N GLY A 219 17.01 7.61 -7.71
CA GLY A 219 17.41 8.65 -8.66
C GLY A 219 16.24 9.33 -9.39
N ASN A 220 15.10 9.53 -8.73
CA ASN A 220 13.90 10.20 -9.26
C ASN A 220 13.26 9.49 -10.48
N ARG A 221 13.48 8.19 -10.60
CA ARG A 221 12.79 7.35 -11.59
C ARG A 221 11.35 7.08 -11.12
N ASN A 222 10.42 6.90 -12.05
CA ASN A 222 9.04 6.48 -11.77
C ASN A 222 8.36 7.28 -10.63
N LEU A 223 8.33 8.62 -10.75
CA LEU A 223 7.79 9.51 -9.70
C LEU A 223 6.35 9.17 -9.29
N THR A 224 5.54 8.68 -10.22
CA THR A 224 4.16 8.23 -9.96
C THR A 224 4.11 6.98 -9.08
N LEU A 225 4.97 5.98 -9.34
CA LEU A 225 5.14 4.82 -8.46
C LEU A 225 5.66 5.24 -7.09
N ASN A 226 6.62 6.16 -7.05
CA ASN A 226 7.17 6.68 -5.81
C ASN A 226 6.08 7.33 -4.94
N GLY A 227 5.23 8.15 -5.56
CA GLY A 227 4.05 8.75 -4.93
C GLY A 227 3.08 7.68 -4.40
N ALA A 228 2.73 6.69 -5.22
CA ALA A 228 1.83 5.60 -4.83
C ALA A 228 2.37 4.79 -3.64
N CYS A 229 3.65 4.43 -3.64
CA CYS A 229 4.28 3.72 -2.51
C CYS A 229 4.32 4.58 -1.24
N SER A 230 4.59 5.88 -1.39
CA SER A 230 4.66 6.82 -0.26
C SER A 230 3.29 7.02 0.38
N ASP A 231 2.25 7.24 -0.44
CA ASP A 231 0.87 7.37 0.03
C ASP A 231 0.39 6.09 0.75
N PHE A 232 0.68 4.93 0.16
CA PHE A 232 0.36 3.64 0.79
C PHE A 232 1.04 3.46 2.15
N LEU A 233 2.37 3.64 2.20
CA LEU A 233 3.14 3.50 3.44
C LEU A 233 2.70 4.52 4.49
N GLN A 234 2.35 5.74 4.08
CA GLN A 234 1.85 6.77 4.99
C GLN A 234 0.51 6.34 5.60
N LYS A 235 -0.47 5.93 4.78
CA LYS A 235 -1.80 5.50 5.24
C LYS A 235 -1.73 4.24 6.11
N LEU A 236 -0.91 3.27 5.72
CA LEU A 236 -0.64 2.08 6.52
C LEU A 236 -0.08 2.47 7.88
N SER A 237 0.95 3.33 7.91
CA SER A 237 1.57 3.77 9.15
C SER A 237 0.61 4.54 10.05
N ALA A 238 -0.15 5.49 9.50
CA ALA A 238 -1.16 6.25 10.24
C ALA A 238 -2.23 5.34 10.86
N CYS A 239 -2.71 4.34 10.11
CA CYS A 239 -3.70 3.39 10.61
C CYS A 239 -3.13 2.47 11.70
N LEU A 240 -1.86 2.09 11.63
CA LEU A 240 -1.23 1.28 12.67
C LEU A 240 -0.90 2.12 13.92
N LEU A 241 -0.42 3.34 13.75
CA LEU A 241 -0.15 4.28 14.85
C LEU A 241 -1.43 4.58 15.64
N SER A 242 -2.54 4.94 14.95
CA SER A 242 -3.83 5.18 15.61
C SER A 242 -4.40 3.97 16.39
N GLN A 243 -4.02 2.74 16.04
CA GLN A 243 -4.37 1.54 16.81
C GLN A 243 -3.56 1.40 18.10
N LEU A 244 -2.31 1.88 18.13
CA LEU A 244 -1.48 1.85 19.33
C LEU A 244 -2.07 2.72 20.44
N ASP A 245 -2.75 3.81 20.08
CA ASP A 245 -3.41 4.73 21.02
C ASP A 245 -4.65 4.16 21.69
N ALA A 246 -5.38 3.29 20.99
CA ALA A 246 -6.52 2.62 21.60
C ALA A 246 -6.07 1.67 22.73
N ALA A 247 -4.81 1.23 22.70
CA ALA A 247 -4.22 0.31 23.68
C ALA A 247 -3.27 0.99 24.68
N GLU A 248 -2.61 2.08 24.32
CA GLU A 248 -1.64 2.83 25.12
C GLU A 248 -2.15 4.26 25.33
N THR A 249 -2.12 4.81 26.56
CA THR A 249 -2.54 6.20 26.87
C THR A 249 -1.53 7.24 26.35
N ALA A 250 -1.21 7.18 25.07
CA ALA A 250 -0.34 8.09 24.36
C ALA A 250 -1.01 9.47 24.21
N PRO A 251 -0.25 10.57 24.28
CA PRO A 251 -0.76 11.87 23.91
C PRO A 251 -0.96 11.95 22.38
N GLN A 252 -2.12 12.46 21.95
CA GLN A 252 -2.52 12.64 20.54
C GLN A 252 -1.47 13.42 19.70
N LYS A 253 -0.67 14.28 20.34
CA LYS A 253 0.44 15.03 19.73
C LYS A 253 1.56 14.14 19.19
N ASP A 254 1.80 12.97 19.78
CA ASP A 254 2.86 12.05 19.33
C ASP A 254 2.57 11.47 17.92
N HIS A 255 1.29 11.38 17.56
CA HIS A 255 0.82 10.78 16.30
C HIS A 255 1.00 11.74 15.15
N GLU A 256 0.57 12.98 15.33
CA GLU A 256 0.75 14.05 14.36
C GLU A 256 2.24 14.25 14.04
N GLU A 257 3.11 14.22 15.06
CA GLU A 257 4.57 14.29 14.87
C GLU A 257 5.11 13.07 14.09
N SER A 258 4.63 11.86 14.37
CA SER A 258 5.04 10.64 13.66
C SER A 258 4.61 10.64 12.19
N GLU A 259 3.36 11.01 11.93
CA GLU A 259 2.80 11.10 10.59
C GLU A 259 3.49 12.20 9.77
N GLU A 260 3.82 13.32 10.40
CA GLU A 260 4.61 14.40 9.78
C GLU A 260 5.99 13.93 9.36
N LEU A 261 6.73 13.29 10.28
CA LEU A 261 8.06 12.73 9.99
C LEU A 261 8.02 11.74 8.82
N ILE A 262 7.05 10.81 8.85
CA ILE A 262 6.86 9.81 7.80
C ILE A 262 6.54 10.48 6.46
N ARG A 263 5.58 11.41 6.44
CA ARG A 263 5.14 12.11 5.22
C ARG A 263 6.26 12.96 4.60
N GLN A 264 7.09 13.59 5.41
CA GLN A 264 8.24 14.37 4.92
C GLN A 264 9.34 13.48 4.32
N CYS A 265 9.63 12.33 4.95
CA CYS A 265 10.76 11.48 4.57
C CYS A 265 10.42 10.44 3.50
N LEU A 266 9.20 9.90 3.46
CA LEU A 266 8.86 8.83 2.53
C LEU A 266 9.15 9.18 1.07
N PRO A 267 8.82 10.36 0.52
CA PRO A 267 9.09 10.67 -0.88
C PRO A 267 10.57 10.56 -1.28
N SER A 268 11.50 10.84 -0.36
CA SER A 268 12.95 10.78 -0.59
C SER A 268 13.60 9.45 -0.18
N LEU A 269 12.91 8.62 0.61
CA LEU A 269 13.39 7.33 1.09
C LEU A 269 13.34 6.23 -0.01
N CYS A 270 14.15 6.37 -1.05
CA CYS A 270 14.26 5.40 -2.14
C CYS A 270 15.51 4.51 -2.00
N ILE A 271 15.72 3.98 -0.79
CA ILE A 271 16.94 3.24 -0.42
C ILE A 271 16.56 1.84 0.05
N HIS A 272 17.27 0.83 -0.43
CA HIS A 272 16.96 -0.56 -0.14
C HIS A 272 17.13 -0.82 1.36
N PRO A 273 16.22 -1.57 2.04
CA PRO A 273 16.33 -1.85 3.47
C PRO A 273 17.70 -2.38 3.89
N SER A 274 18.34 -3.23 3.07
CA SER A 274 19.69 -3.74 3.34
C SER A 274 20.80 -2.67 3.46
N GLN A 275 20.56 -1.45 2.96
CA GLN A 275 21.49 -0.31 3.05
C GLN A 275 21.17 0.64 4.20
N TRP A 276 20.06 0.43 4.91
CA TRP A 276 19.71 1.23 6.08
C TRP A 276 20.72 1.14 7.22
N PRO A 277 21.41 0.00 7.49
CA PRO A 277 22.37 -0.07 8.58
C PRO A 277 23.52 0.94 8.45
N SER A 278 23.96 1.24 7.23
CA SER A 278 24.95 2.29 6.98
C SER A 278 24.40 3.69 7.27
N LEU A 279 23.15 3.96 6.90
CA LEU A 279 22.51 5.27 7.07
C LEU A 279 22.13 5.55 8.53
N LEU A 280 21.69 4.51 9.26
CA LEU A 280 21.47 4.59 10.70
C LEU A 280 22.77 4.88 11.47
N ARG A 281 23.93 4.51 10.89
CA ARG A 281 25.25 4.76 11.46
C ARG A 281 25.96 5.99 10.89
N GLU A 282 25.32 6.70 9.97
CA GLU A 282 25.91 7.86 9.34
C GLU A 282 25.93 9.04 10.32
N VAL A 283 27.10 9.67 10.45
CA VAL A 283 27.32 10.88 11.24
C VAL A 283 27.94 11.91 10.31
N LEU A 284 27.21 12.99 10.05
CA LEU A 284 27.73 14.15 9.33
C LEU A 284 28.64 14.95 10.26
N GLY A 285 29.70 15.50 9.68
CA GLY A 285 30.73 16.22 10.42
C GLY A 285 30.41 17.70 10.66
N PRO A 286 31.23 18.41 11.44
CA PRO A 286 31.01 19.82 11.80
C PRO A 286 31.03 20.81 10.61
N ARG A 287 31.49 20.35 9.43
CA ARG A 287 31.58 21.17 8.21
C ARG A 287 30.36 21.02 7.30
N ASP A 288 29.47 20.07 7.61
CA ASP A 288 28.27 19.85 6.82
C ASP A 288 27.22 20.93 7.14
N SER A 289 26.42 21.29 6.15
CA SER A 289 25.39 22.32 6.34
C SER A 289 24.36 21.84 7.37
N GLY A 290 23.89 22.76 8.23
CA GLY A 290 22.88 22.43 9.23
C GLY A 290 21.63 21.77 8.62
N SER A 291 21.25 22.15 7.39
CA SER A 291 20.14 21.54 6.66
C SER A 291 20.39 20.09 6.22
N ALA A 292 21.63 19.70 5.93
CA ALA A 292 21.98 18.32 5.61
C ALA A 292 21.93 17.43 6.86
N VAL A 293 22.43 17.94 7.99
CA VAL A 293 22.36 17.28 9.30
C VAL A 293 20.91 17.03 9.71
N THR A 294 20.06 18.07 9.64
CA THR A 294 18.62 17.93 9.94
C THR A 294 17.97 16.88 9.03
N ARG A 295 18.24 16.92 7.71
CA ARG A 295 17.63 15.96 6.77
C ARG A 295 18.03 14.52 7.05
N LEU A 296 19.31 14.28 7.34
CA LEU A 296 19.79 12.94 7.71
C LEU A 296 19.09 12.48 9.00
N ARG A 297 19.01 13.36 10.01
CA ARG A 297 18.37 13.06 11.28
C ARG A 297 16.89 12.71 11.14
N THR A 298 16.12 13.52 10.41
CA THR A 298 14.71 13.23 10.13
C THR A 298 14.56 11.89 9.40
N THR A 299 15.47 11.57 8.48
CA THR A 299 15.48 10.30 7.76
C THR A 299 15.74 9.12 8.70
N GLN A 300 16.72 9.22 9.61
CA GLN A 300 17.01 8.22 10.63
C GLN A 300 15.80 8.00 11.55
N TYR A 301 15.15 9.07 11.99
CA TYR A 301 13.93 8.99 12.82
C TYR A 301 12.78 8.31 12.08
N CYS A 302 12.55 8.65 10.81
CA CYS A 302 11.57 7.96 9.97
C CYS A 302 11.88 6.47 9.85
N MET A 303 13.15 6.09 9.62
CA MET A 303 13.57 4.68 9.59
C MET A 303 13.27 3.95 10.91
N LEU A 304 13.53 4.58 12.07
CA LEU A 304 13.22 3.97 13.37
C LEU A 304 11.72 3.76 13.57
N ILE A 305 10.88 4.70 13.15
CA ILE A 305 9.42 4.55 13.23
C ILE A 305 8.94 3.43 12.29
N LEU A 306 9.43 3.38 11.05
CA LEU A 306 9.08 2.33 10.10
C LEU A 306 9.55 0.95 10.58
N LEU A 307 10.77 0.84 11.13
CA LEU A 307 11.27 -0.40 11.74
C LEU A 307 10.42 -0.83 12.93
N HIS A 308 10.00 0.12 13.77
CA HIS A 308 9.12 -0.16 14.91
C HIS A 308 7.79 -0.75 14.46
N LEU A 309 7.11 -0.09 13.52
CA LEU A 309 5.83 -0.55 12.99
C LEU A 309 5.95 -1.90 12.30
N ALA A 310 6.96 -2.06 11.43
CA ALA A 310 7.19 -3.31 10.72
C ALA A 310 7.46 -4.48 11.68
N LEU A 311 8.43 -4.31 12.60
CA LEU A 311 8.80 -5.37 13.56
C LEU A 311 7.64 -5.75 14.48
N ARG A 312 6.84 -4.78 14.92
CA ARG A 312 5.68 -5.01 15.80
C ARG A 312 4.60 -5.87 15.17
N HIS A 313 4.45 -5.77 13.86
CA HIS A 313 3.50 -6.58 13.10
C HIS A 313 4.13 -7.82 12.45
N GLY A 314 5.41 -8.10 12.69
CA GLY A 314 6.10 -9.29 12.18
C GLY A 314 6.75 -9.12 10.80
N ASP A 315 6.76 -7.91 10.23
CA ASP A 315 7.48 -7.57 9.00
C ASP A 315 8.95 -7.26 9.32
N ARG A 316 9.82 -8.27 9.16
CA ARG A 316 11.23 -8.18 9.52
C ARG A 316 12.06 -7.57 8.38
N LEU A 317 12.13 -6.24 8.35
CA LEU A 317 12.92 -5.49 7.36
C LEU A 317 14.44 -5.71 7.49
N LEU A 318 14.92 -5.95 8.72
CA LEU A 318 16.33 -6.10 9.06
C LEU A 318 16.51 -7.16 10.15
N PRO A 319 17.70 -7.79 10.26
CA PRO A 319 18.01 -8.67 11.38
C PRO A 319 17.99 -7.94 12.73
N ASP A 320 17.53 -8.61 13.79
CA ASP A 320 17.34 -8.02 15.12
C ASP A 320 18.63 -7.38 15.67
N ALA A 321 19.79 -8.04 15.52
CA ALA A 321 21.08 -7.48 15.92
C ALA A 321 21.44 -6.17 15.18
N THR A 322 21.03 -6.05 13.92
CA THR A 322 21.26 -4.86 13.09
C THR A 322 20.35 -3.72 13.53
N VAL A 323 19.08 -4.02 13.81
CA VAL A 323 18.10 -3.06 14.34
C VAL A 323 18.55 -2.55 15.70
N PHE A 324 18.93 -3.44 16.62
CA PHE A 324 19.44 -3.08 17.93
C PHE A 324 20.64 -2.13 17.82
N SER A 325 21.66 -2.54 17.08
CA SER A 325 22.90 -1.77 16.94
C SER A 325 22.67 -0.41 16.26
N GLY A 326 21.83 -0.35 15.22
CA GLY A 326 21.48 0.91 14.57
C GLY A 326 20.73 1.86 15.51
N THR A 327 19.78 1.33 16.29
CA THR A 327 19.00 2.13 17.25
C THR A 327 19.87 2.73 18.34
N VAL A 328 20.76 1.91 18.95
CA VAL A 328 21.72 2.41 19.95
C VAL A 328 22.60 3.50 19.37
N PHE A 329 23.08 3.31 18.14
CA PHE A 329 23.96 4.28 17.50
C PHE A 329 23.26 5.63 17.28
N VAL A 330 22.04 5.63 16.72
CA VAL A 330 21.28 6.86 16.50
C VAL A 330 21.10 7.62 17.82
N LEU A 331 20.67 6.94 18.88
CA LEU A 331 20.46 7.57 20.20
C LEU A 331 21.75 8.16 20.78
N ARG A 332 22.88 7.43 20.69
CA ARG A 332 24.19 7.93 21.14
C ARG A 332 24.64 9.14 20.33
N SER A 333 24.46 9.10 19.02
CA SER A 333 24.89 10.21 18.14
C SER A 333 24.14 11.52 18.46
N VAL A 334 22.87 11.45 18.86
CA VAL A 334 22.09 12.62 19.31
C VAL A 334 22.65 13.17 20.62
N GLN A 335 22.97 12.28 21.56
CA GLN A 335 23.57 12.66 22.84
C GLN A 335 24.97 13.27 22.69
N GLU A 336 25.81 12.70 21.83
CA GLU A 336 27.19 13.16 21.60
C GLU A 336 27.25 14.49 20.85
N GLN A 337 26.29 14.78 19.97
CA GLN A 337 26.21 16.05 19.24
C GLN A 337 25.60 17.18 20.07
N GLY A 338 25.01 16.87 21.23
CA GLY A 338 24.29 17.86 22.03
C GLY A 338 23.03 18.38 21.35
N ASP A 339 22.48 17.61 20.41
CA ASP A 339 21.22 17.90 19.72
C ASP A 339 20.05 17.88 20.73
N ASP A 340 18.95 18.54 20.37
CA ASP A 340 17.70 18.40 21.11
C ASP A 340 17.29 16.92 21.24
N PRO A 341 16.70 16.51 22.37
CA PRO A 341 16.30 15.12 22.57
C PRO A 341 15.33 14.68 21.46
N PRO A 342 15.39 13.41 21.01
CA PRO A 342 14.51 12.94 19.95
C PRO A 342 13.03 13.11 20.34
N PRO A 343 12.13 13.34 19.37
CA PRO A 343 10.69 13.40 19.61
C PRO A 343 10.19 12.20 20.42
N LEU A 344 9.13 12.38 21.22
CA LEU A 344 8.63 11.32 22.12
C LEU A 344 8.25 10.05 21.35
N CYS A 345 7.65 10.19 20.18
CA CYS A 345 7.32 9.07 19.31
C CYS A 345 8.56 8.26 18.88
N VAL A 346 9.66 8.93 18.53
CA VAL A 346 10.93 8.29 18.15
C VAL A 346 11.53 7.57 19.35
N ARG A 347 11.46 8.16 20.55
CA ARG A 347 11.94 7.52 21.78
C ARG A 347 11.15 6.26 22.11
N ARG A 348 9.82 6.27 21.96
CA ARG A 348 8.96 5.09 22.17
C ARG A 348 9.27 3.99 21.15
N ALA A 349 9.39 4.35 19.88
CA ALA A 349 9.81 3.44 18.83
C ALA A 349 11.18 2.81 19.16
N ALA A 350 12.16 3.62 19.54
CA ALA A 350 13.49 3.16 19.91
C ALA A 350 13.48 2.23 21.13
N LEU A 351 12.75 2.58 22.20
CA LEU A 351 12.62 1.74 23.40
C LEU A 351 12.00 0.38 23.07
N TYR A 352 10.94 0.37 22.26
CA TYR A 352 10.33 -0.87 21.78
C TYR A 352 11.34 -1.70 21.00
N LEU A 353 12.01 -1.11 20.01
CA LEU A 353 13.00 -1.79 19.18
C LEU A 353 14.11 -2.41 20.04
N LEU A 354 14.68 -1.64 20.97
CA LEU A 354 15.72 -2.14 21.88
C LEU A 354 15.21 -3.30 22.74
N SER A 355 14.01 -3.18 23.31
CA SER A 355 13.45 -4.22 24.19
C SER A 355 13.23 -5.55 23.46
N VAL A 356 12.75 -5.52 22.22
CA VAL A 356 12.42 -6.74 21.45
C VAL A 356 13.64 -7.35 20.79
N THR A 357 14.66 -6.55 20.47
CA THR A 357 15.86 -7.02 19.77
C THR A 357 17.04 -7.36 20.67
N GLN A 358 16.96 -7.06 21.99
CA GLN A 358 18.03 -7.31 22.96
C GLN A 358 18.42 -8.79 23.07
N ASP A 359 17.44 -9.70 23.23
CA ASP A 359 17.68 -11.11 23.55
C ASP A 359 18.34 -11.93 22.42
N GLN A 360 18.38 -11.40 21.19
CA GLN A 360 18.99 -12.06 20.03
C GLN A 360 20.38 -11.50 19.68
N SER A 361 20.93 -10.62 20.52
CA SER A 361 22.26 -10.03 20.33
C SER A 361 23.25 -10.57 21.38
N PRO A 362 23.92 -11.71 21.13
CA PRO A 362 24.83 -12.31 22.12
C PRO A 362 26.10 -11.47 22.39
N THR A 363 26.32 -10.39 21.65
CA THR A 363 27.55 -9.60 21.65
C THR A 363 27.49 -8.30 22.46
N LEU A 364 26.36 -7.97 23.10
CA LEU A 364 26.24 -6.77 23.92
C LEU A 364 26.27 -7.09 25.42
N ASP A 365 27.45 -6.87 25.99
CA ASP A 365 27.67 -6.83 27.43
C ASP A 365 26.67 -5.87 28.10
N ARG A 366 26.09 -6.33 29.22
CA ARG A 366 25.10 -5.63 30.08
C ARG A 366 25.47 -4.17 30.44
N VAL A 367 26.73 -3.78 30.24
CA VAL A 367 27.29 -2.46 30.55
C VAL A 367 26.73 -1.34 29.67
N THR A 368 26.29 -1.65 28.44
CA THR A 368 25.81 -0.62 27.49
C THR A 368 24.47 0.02 27.91
N LEU A 369 23.62 -0.71 28.62
CA LEU A 369 22.32 -0.23 29.11
C LEU A 369 22.43 0.66 30.36
N LEU A 370 23.55 0.62 31.08
CA LEU A 370 23.81 1.47 32.25
C LEU A 370 24.17 2.93 31.90
N LEU A 371 24.33 3.24 30.61
CA LEU A 371 24.60 4.59 30.10
C LEU A 371 23.33 5.33 29.63
N LEU A 372 22.17 4.65 29.61
CA LEU A 372 20.87 5.32 29.52
C LEU A 372 20.51 5.86 30.91
N PRO A 373 20.01 7.11 31.03
CA PRO A 373 19.66 7.65 32.33
C PRO A 373 18.58 6.80 32.99
N PRO A 374 18.64 6.59 34.31
CA PRO A 374 17.63 5.80 35.01
C PRO A 374 16.26 6.46 34.86
N PRO A 375 15.17 5.68 34.75
CA PRO A 375 13.84 6.23 34.96
C PRO A 375 13.79 6.75 36.41
N HIS A 376 13.41 8.01 36.60
CA HIS A 376 13.05 8.49 37.92
C HIS A 376 11.91 7.62 38.50
N PRO A 377 11.91 7.34 39.80
CA PRO A 377 11.23 6.19 40.36
C PRO A 377 9.77 6.53 40.63
N VAL A 378 8.83 5.94 39.89
CA VAL A 378 7.45 5.80 40.36
C VAL A 378 6.92 4.43 39.93
N LEU A 379 6.65 3.62 40.96
CA LEU A 379 5.83 2.40 40.99
C LEU A 379 6.43 1.12 40.38
N LEU A 380 7.42 0.58 41.10
CA LEU A 380 7.46 -0.85 41.37
C LEU A 380 6.24 -1.21 42.25
N ILE A 381 5.24 -1.88 41.66
CA ILE A 381 4.37 -2.79 42.39
C ILE A 381 4.50 -4.15 41.73
N THR A 382 5.17 -5.06 42.43
CA THR A 382 4.99 -6.51 42.35
C THR A 382 5.21 -7.06 43.76
N PRO A 383 4.70 -8.25 44.10
CA PRO A 383 4.06 -9.25 43.24
C PRO A 383 2.55 -9.12 43.12
#